data_AF-A0A1B7NWQ8-F1
#
_entry.id   AF-A0A1B7NWQ8-F1
#
_cell.length_a   1.000
_cell.length_b   1.000
_cell.length_c   1.000
_cell.angle_alpha   90.00
_cell.angle_beta   90.00
_cell.angle_gamma   90.00
#
_symmetry.space_group_name_H-M   'P 1'
#
loop_
_entity.id
_entity.type
_entity.pdbx_description
1 polymer ?
#
loop_
_entity_poly.entity_id
_entity_poly.type
_entity_poly.pdbx_seq_one_letter_code
_entity_poly.pdbx_strand_id
1 'polypeptide(L)'
;MDKMISMPGFVVAICVVSFIYALAGVIYRLYISPLAKFPGPKLAAATLCYVEDEGEKPNLCISSGPIIRVSPYELHIDDPDYYQVLYSHGCPRDKYQYYLEPFGLPLSAFGTENHHMHRLRRGALNPFFSSRRVAQHEDLVHRLVYKLCEHMEQFQAAGKTMPLSLGYTCLATDLITSFVLDEPCQCLDTPEWLPHWRRTLRSLSEMVMISRQVTWILQILRQFPRAWAVTLDPGLGLFFELEERCRQRITRIQSDRERGTRGTENEISTGYTLINQILDSRLAAEEKTPDRILQEIRSTMTAGIETTSNALTVITYHLIANPSKLQRLQDELAIFQSNWKLERRRHELEKLPYLSSLRDCGNDGHPNKCEEDLAK
;
A
#
# COMPACT_ATOMS: atom_id res chain seq x y z
N MET A 1 -45.33 44.70 -12.13
CA MET A 1 -44.58 43.46 -12.44
C MET A 1 -43.17 43.85 -12.90
N ASP A 2 -42.51 44.78 -12.24
CA ASP A 2 -41.75 44.60 -11.00
C ASP A 2 -40.71 43.47 -11.05
N LYS A 3 -39.51 43.94 -11.40
CA LYS A 3 -38.19 43.55 -10.91
C LYS A 3 -37.78 42.11 -11.21
N MET A 4 -37.36 41.92 -12.47
CA MET A 4 -36.10 41.23 -12.73
C MET A 4 -35.06 41.75 -11.72
N ILE A 5 -34.79 40.98 -10.68
CA ILE A 5 -33.58 41.12 -9.88
C ILE A 5 -32.45 41.18 -10.89
N SER A 6 -31.73 42.30 -10.96
CA SER A 6 -30.63 42.43 -11.91
C SER A 6 -29.66 41.29 -11.60
N MET A 7 -29.42 40.40 -12.58
CA MET A 7 -28.45 39.31 -12.48
C MET A 7 -27.14 39.69 -11.75
N PRO A 8 -26.55 40.89 -11.93
CA PRO A 8 -25.38 41.30 -11.15
C PRO A 8 -25.62 41.41 -9.63
N GLY A 9 -26.79 41.88 -9.17
CA GLY A 9 -27.10 42.01 -7.74
C GLY A 9 -27.23 40.65 -7.04
N PHE A 10 -27.81 39.66 -7.73
CA PHE A 10 -27.93 38.30 -7.20
C PHE A 10 -26.57 37.59 -7.09
N VAL A 11 -25.71 37.73 -8.11
CA VAL A 11 -24.35 37.18 -8.09
C VAL A 11 -23.52 37.80 -6.97
N VAL A 12 -23.58 39.13 -6.79
CA VAL A 12 -22.88 39.82 -5.70
C VAL A 12 -23.36 39.33 -4.34
N ALA A 13 -24.68 39.18 -4.15
CA ALA A 13 -25.22 38.65 -2.89
C ALA A 13 -24.71 37.22 -2.60
N ILE A 14 -24.68 36.34 -3.59
CA ILE A 14 -24.11 34.98 -3.45
C ILE A 14 -22.63 35.03 -3.07
N CYS A 15 -21.83 35.88 -3.74
CA CYS A 15 -20.41 36.04 -3.43
C CYS A 15 -20.19 36.52 -1.98
N VAL A 16 -20.97 37.50 -1.53
CA VAL A 16 -20.87 38.04 -0.17
C VAL A 16 -21.27 36.99 0.86
N VAL A 17 -22.39 36.29 0.67
CA VAL A 17 -22.84 35.22 1.57
C VAL A 17 -21.81 34.09 1.62
N SER A 18 -21.25 33.69 0.47
CA SER A 18 -20.21 32.66 0.40
C SER A 18 -18.93 33.07 1.13
N PHE A 19 -18.53 34.34 1.00
CA PHE A 19 -17.36 34.88 1.70
C PHE A 19 -17.57 34.91 3.22
N ILE A 20 -18.73 35.40 3.68
CA ILE A 20 -19.07 35.42 5.11
C ILE A 20 -19.10 33.99 5.67
N TYR A 21 -19.71 33.06 4.96
CA TYR A 21 -19.74 31.65 5.34
C TYR A 21 -18.34 31.05 5.45
N ALA A 22 -17.47 31.29 4.46
CA ALA A 22 -16.09 30.82 4.48
C ALA A 22 -15.29 31.42 5.66
N LEU A 23 -15.42 32.73 5.90
CA LEU A 23 -14.75 33.42 7.00
C LEU A 23 -15.23 32.91 8.36
N ALA A 24 -16.54 32.76 8.55
CA ALA A 24 -17.13 32.17 9.75
C ALA A 24 -16.61 30.74 9.98
N GLY A 25 -16.50 29.95 8.91
CA GLY A 25 -15.92 28.60 8.96
C GLY A 25 -14.46 28.59 9.41
N VAL A 26 -13.63 29.51 8.90
CA VAL A 26 -12.22 29.65 9.34
C VAL A 26 -12.12 30.05 10.80
N ILE A 27 -12.91 31.04 11.24
CA ILE A 27 -12.93 31.49 12.64
C ILE A 27 -13.35 30.34 13.56
N TYR A 28 -14.42 29.62 13.20
CA TYR A 28 -14.87 28.45 13.96
C TYR A 28 -13.78 27.40 14.07
N ARG A 29 -13.13 27.03 12.96
CA ARG A 29 -12.07 26.01 12.94
C ARG A 29 -10.87 26.42 13.79
N LEU A 30 -10.45 27.68 13.72
CA LEU A 30 -9.26 28.16 14.44
C LEU A 30 -9.47 28.35 15.94
N TYR A 31 -10.63 28.85 16.36
CA TYR A 31 -10.79 29.35 17.73
C TYR A 31 -11.88 28.64 18.54
N ILE A 32 -12.88 28.04 17.89
CA ILE A 32 -14.08 27.51 18.57
C ILE A 32 -14.12 25.98 18.52
N SER A 33 -13.56 25.37 17.47
CA SER A 33 -13.63 23.93 17.29
C SER A 33 -13.01 23.16 18.47
N PRO A 34 -13.47 21.92 18.75
CA PRO A 34 -12.88 21.09 19.81
C PRO A 34 -11.37 20.85 19.65
N LEU A 35 -10.87 20.99 18.42
CA LEU A 35 -9.46 20.84 18.07
C LEU A 35 -8.63 22.13 18.20
N ALA A 36 -9.26 23.28 18.46
CA ALA A 36 -8.57 24.59 18.59
C ALA A 36 -7.59 24.65 19.77
N LYS A 37 -7.75 23.76 20.76
CA LYS A 37 -6.85 23.62 21.91
C LYS A 37 -5.50 22.98 21.58
N PHE A 38 -5.38 22.32 20.43
CA PHE A 38 -4.14 21.65 20.03
C PHE A 38 -3.27 22.59 19.20
N PRO A 39 -1.95 22.62 19.45
CA PRO A 39 -1.02 23.44 18.67
C PRO A 39 -0.92 22.94 17.24
N GLY A 40 -0.64 23.83 16.28
CA GLY A 40 -0.42 23.47 14.89
C GLY A 40 -0.42 24.69 13.96
N PRO A 41 0.05 24.54 12.70
CA PRO A 41 0.05 25.63 11.74
C PRO A 41 -1.37 26.14 11.49
N LYS A 42 -1.58 27.46 11.58
CA LYS A 42 -2.92 28.06 11.39
C LYS A 42 -3.50 27.76 10.01
N LEU A 43 -2.67 27.66 8.98
CA LEU A 43 -3.12 27.31 7.64
C LEU A 43 -3.67 25.88 7.56
N ALA A 44 -3.00 24.94 8.24
CA ALA A 44 -3.44 23.56 8.41
C ALA A 44 -4.74 23.48 9.22
N ALA A 45 -4.83 24.23 10.32
CA ALA A 45 -6.03 24.27 11.15
C ALA A 45 -7.24 24.90 10.42
N ALA A 46 -7.01 25.82 9.48
CA ALA A 46 -8.07 26.52 8.74
C ALA A 46 -8.54 25.78 7.48
N THR A 47 -7.63 25.13 6.76
CA THR A 47 -7.85 24.60 5.41
C THR A 47 -7.36 23.15 5.26
N LEU A 48 -8.00 22.39 4.37
CA LEU A 48 -7.51 21.04 4.00
C LEU A 48 -6.31 21.09 3.06
N CYS A 49 -6.11 22.23 2.38
CA CYS A 49 -5.10 22.51 1.34
C CYS A 49 -3.64 22.52 1.82
N TYR A 50 -3.41 22.28 3.10
CA TYR A 50 -2.08 22.27 3.66
C TYR A 50 -1.49 20.85 3.57
N VAL A 51 -0.51 20.69 2.68
CA VAL A 51 0.29 19.46 2.56
C VAL A 51 1.60 19.71 3.26
N GLU A 52 1.75 19.18 4.46
CA GLU A 52 3.07 19.02 5.08
C GLU A 52 3.66 17.71 4.59
N ASP A 53 4.90 17.77 4.11
CA ASP A 53 5.66 16.58 3.74
C ASP A 53 5.86 15.70 4.99
N GLU A 54 5.86 14.37 4.82
CA GLU A 54 6.06 13.46 5.95
C GLU A 54 7.42 13.67 6.64
N GLY A 55 8.39 14.22 5.92
CA GLY A 55 9.69 14.64 6.48
C GLY A 55 9.63 15.89 7.36
N GLU A 56 8.59 16.73 7.26
CA GLU A 56 8.47 17.97 8.04
C GLU A 56 7.67 17.78 9.34
N LYS A 57 6.76 16.79 9.40
CA LYS A 57 5.95 16.49 10.60
C LYS A 57 6.81 16.22 11.86
N PRO A 58 7.93 15.46 11.80
CA PRO A 58 8.78 15.24 12.97
C PRO A 58 9.37 16.55 13.52
N ASN A 59 9.78 17.46 12.64
CA ASN A 59 10.33 18.77 13.05
C ASN A 59 9.26 19.65 13.73
N LEU A 60 8.01 19.53 13.28
CA LEU A 60 6.88 20.22 13.89
C LEU A 60 6.51 19.62 15.26
N CYS A 61 6.53 18.29 15.41
CA CYS A 61 6.33 17.62 16.71
C CYS A 61 7.42 18.00 17.73
N ILE A 62 8.69 18.06 17.31
CA ILE A 62 9.81 18.47 18.18
C ILE A 62 9.59 19.88 18.75
N SER A 63 9.03 20.80 17.95
CA SER A 63 8.83 22.19 18.36
C SER A 63 7.51 22.45 19.11
N SER A 64 6.46 21.67 18.83
CA SER A 64 5.08 21.96 19.27
C SER A 64 4.49 20.93 20.24
N GLY A 65 5.17 19.79 20.46
CA GLY A 65 4.74 18.70 21.33
C GLY A 65 4.27 17.45 20.57
N PRO A 66 3.98 16.35 21.30
CA PRO A 66 3.67 15.04 20.69
C PRO A 66 2.32 15.00 19.96
N ILE A 67 1.41 15.94 20.25
CA ILE A 67 0.09 15.99 19.62
C ILE A 67 -0.08 17.35 18.96
N ILE A 68 -0.15 17.34 17.63
CA ILE A 68 -0.28 18.54 16.81
C ILE A 68 -1.47 18.44 15.87
N ARG A 69 -2.09 19.57 15.57
CA ARG A 69 -3.18 19.67 14.60
C ARG A 69 -2.62 19.89 13.20
N VAL A 70 -2.93 18.96 12.29
CA VAL A 70 -2.44 18.95 10.91
C VAL A 70 -3.52 19.21 9.87
N SER A 71 -4.80 19.22 10.28
CA SER A 71 -5.90 19.65 9.42
C SER A 71 -7.05 20.25 10.26
N PRO A 72 -8.11 20.77 9.63
CA PRO A 72 -9.28 21.22 10.37
C PRO A 72 -9.94 20.11 11.18
N TYR A 73 -9.73 18.84 10.81
CA TYR A 73 -10.41 17.66 11.34
C TYR A 73 -9.46 16.58 11.88
N GLU A 74 -8.15 16.74 11.72
CA GLU A 74 -7.16 15.70 12.02
C GLU A 74 -6.11 16.17 13.03
N LEU A 75 -5.71 15.26 13.91
CA LEU A 75 -4.57 15.40 14.80
C LEU A 75 -3.51 14.38 14.40
N HIS A 76 -2.26 14.82 14.35
CA HIS A 76 -1.11 13.95 14.36
C HIS A 76 -0.72 13.67 15.81
N ILE A 77 -0.50 12.40 16.13
CA ILE A 77 -0.20 11.93 17.47
C ILE A 77 1.05 11.08 17.38
N ASP A 78 2.13 11.61 17.94
CA ASP A 78 3.41 10.93 18.15
C ASP A 78 3.58 10.67 19.65
N ASP A 79 2.72 9.78 20.16
CA ASP A 79 2.69 9.40 21.58
C ASP A 79 2.51 7.87 21.70
N PRO A 80 3.53 7.14 22.19
CA PRO A 80 3.46 5.69 22.33
C PRO A 80 2.39 5.24 23.34
N ASP A 81 2.09 6.05 24.36
CA ASP A 81 1.09 5.71 25.38
C ASP A 81 -0.33 5.77 24.79
N TYR A 82 -0.53 6.59 23.76
CA TYR A 82 -1.81 6.71 23.07
C TYR A 82 -2.06 5.59 22.04
N TYR A 83 -1.05 4.80 21.68
CA TYR A 83 -1.16 3.75 20.66
C TYR A 83 -2.31 2.78 20.94
N GLN A 84 -2.41 2.29 22.18
CA GLN A 84 -3.45 1.32 22.58
C GLN A 84 -4.85 1.95 22.61
N VAL A 85 -4.94 3.26 22.81
CA VAL A 85 -6.21 3.99 22.75
C VAL A 85 -6.68 4.08 21.31
N LEU A 86 -5.80 4.43 20.36
CA LEU A 86 -6.13 4.58 18.95
C LEU A 86 -6.37 3.22 18.26
N TYR A 87 -5.45 2.28 18.46
CA TYR A 87 -5.49 0.92 17.90
C TYR A 87 -6.16 -0.06 18.87
N SER A 88 -7.33 0.31 19.40
CA SER A 88 -8.04 -0.47 20.41
C SER A 88 -8.93 -1.56 19.81
N HIS A 89 -8.91 -2.76 20.41
CA HIS A 89 -9.83 -3.85 20.05
C HIS A 89 -11.24 -3.68 20.65
N GLY A 90 -11.36 -3.02 21.80
CA GLY A 90 -12.63 -2.86 22.54
C GLY A 90 -13.47 -1.66 22.13
N CYS A 91 -12.86 -0.66 21.48
CA CYS A 91 -13.53 0.56 21.03
C CYS A 91 -13.37 0.69 19.51
N PRO A 92 -14.24 0.07 18.71
CA PRO A 92 -14.15 0.16 17.26
C PRO A 92 -14.32 1.61 16.79
N ARG A 93 -13.55 1.99 15.77
CA ARG A 93 -13.63 3.29 15.10
C ARG A 93 -13.76 3.07 13.61
N ASP A 94 -14.54 3.92 12.98
CA ASP A 94 -14.61 3.99 11.53
C ASP A 94 -13.40 4.79 11.02
N LYS A 95 -12.89 4.40 9.85
CA LYS A 95 -11.83 5.16 9.19
C LYS A 95 -12.39 6.49 8.68
N TYR A 96 -11.54 7.46 8.41
CA TYR A 96 -11.99 8.73 7.85
C TYR A 96 -12.19 8.63 6.34
N GLN A 97 -13.41 8.82 5.83
CA GLN A 97 -13.72 8.69 4.40
C GLN A 97 -12.82 9.55 3.50
N TYR A 98 -12.55 10.79 3.90
CA TYR A 98 -11.70 11.72 3.14
C TYR A 98 -10.26 11.21 2.96
N TYR A 99 -9.76 10.41 3.91
CA TYR A 99 -8.46 9.75 3.79
C TYR A 99 -8.51 8.57 2.78
N LEU A 100 -9.65 7.88 2.68
CA LEU A 100 -9.81 6.68 1.86
C LEU A 100 -10.15 6.98 0.40
N GLU A 101 -10.91 8.04 0.13
CA GLU A 101 -11.36 8.43 -1.21
C GLU A 101 -10.22 8.54 -2.26
N PRO A 102 -9.04 9.13 -1.92
CA PRO A 102 -7.87 9.20 -2.78
C PRO A 102 -7.38 7.86 -3.35
N PHE A 103 -7.56 6.77 -2.61
CA PHE A 103 -7.11 5.44 -3.04
C PHE A 103 -8.05 4.84 -4.10
N GLY A 104 -9.30 5.31 -4.15
CA GLY A 104 -10.26 4.91 -5.17
C GLY A 104 -10.67 3.44 -5.13
N LEU A 105 -10.61 2.79 -3.96
CA LEU A 105 -10.90 1.36 -3.75
C LEU A 105 -11.97 1.11 -2.66
N PRO A 106 -13.16 1.76 -2.71
CA PRO A 106 -14.15 1.73 -1.62
C PRO A 106 -14.74 0.35 -1.31
N LEU A 107 -14.64 -0.62 -2.22
CA LEU A 107 -15.17 -1.98 -2.03
C LEU A 107 -14.13 -2.97 -1.49
N SER A 108 -12.85 -2.59 -1.44
CA SER A 108 -11.79 -3.40 -0.83
C SER A 108 -11.86 -3.35 0.70
N ALA A 109 -11.27 -4.33 1.40
CA ALA A 109 -11.14 -4.26 2.86
C ALA A 109 -10.36 -2.99 3.29
N PHE A 110 -9.28 -2.64 2.58
CA PHE A 110 -8.51 -1.43 2.89
C PHE A 110 -9.36 -0.15 2.79
N GLY A 111 -10.11 0.01 1.70
CA GLY A 111 -10.95 1.19 1.45
C GLY A 111 -12.30 1.18 2.16
N THR A 112 -12.60 0.18 3.00
CA THR A 112 -13.84 0.14 3.77
C THR A 112 -13.77 1.06 4.98
N GLU A 113 -14.70 2.01 5.05
CA GLU A 113 -14.80 2.98 6.15
C GLU A 113 -15.30 2.34 7.44
N ASN A 114 -16.45 1.67 7.37
CA ASN A 114 -17.13 1.12 8.54
C ASN A 114 -16.37 -0.08 9.14
N HIS A 115 -16.15 -0.04 10.46
CA HIS A 115 -15.40 -1.04 11.19
C HIS A 115 -15.97 -2.46 11.03
N HIS A 116 -17.29 -2.64 11.16
CA HIS A 116 -17.91 -3.95 11.13
C HIS A 116 -17.86 -4.57 9.74
N MET A 117 -18.09 -3.76 8.70
CA MET A 117 -17.92 -4.20 7.32
C MET A 117 -16.46 -4.55 7.00
N HIS A 118 -15.52 -3.70 7.44
CA HIS A 118 -14.08 -4.00 7.32
C HIS A 118 -13.73 -5.32 8.00
N ARG A 119 -14.22 -5.55 9.22
CA ARG A 119 -13.98 -6.79 9.97
C ARG A 119 -14.51 -8.01 9.23
N LEU A 120 -15.70 -7.91 8.63
CA LEU A 120 -16.31 -8.98 7.84
C LEU A 120 -15.45 -9.28 6.59
N ARG A 121 -15.11 -8.25 5.80
CA ARG A 121 -14.27 -8.39 4.60
C ARG A 121 -12.89 -8.95 4.94
N ARG A 122 -12.21 -8.39 5.95
CA ARG A 122 -10.89 -8.83 6.41
C ARG A 122 -10.93 -10.26 6.96
N GLY A 123 -12.00 -10.61 7.70
CA GLY A 123 -12.21 -11.96 8.21
C GLY A 123 -12.25 -13.02 7.11
N ALA A 124 -12.82 -12.69 5.94
CA ALA A 124 -12.83 -13.58 4.78
C ALA A 124 -11.44 -13.78 4.15
N LEU A 125 -10.55 -12.79 4.26
CA LEU A 125 -9.19 -12.82 3.69
C LEU A 125 -8.17 -13.50 4.60
N ASN A 126 -8.32 -13.39 5.93
CA ASN A 126 -7.36 -13.88 6.92
C ASN A 126 -6.88 -15.33 6.69
N PRO A 127 -7.74 -16.31 6.32
CA PRO A 127 -7.27 -17.67 6.07
C PRO A 127 -6.25 -17.78 4.93
N PHE A 128 -6.37 -16.93 3.91
CA PHE A 128 -5.46 -16.89 2.75
C PHE A 128 -4.05 -16.44 3.14
N PHE A 129 -3.96 -15.52 4.10
CA PHE A 129 -2.69 -15.01 4.64
C PHE A 129 -2.24 -15.74 5.91
N SER A 130 -2.81 -16.90 6.23
CA SER A 130 -2.39 -17.68 7.39
C SER A 130 -0.97 -18.23 7.21
N SER A 131 -0.22 -18.40 8.31
CA SER A 131 1.16 -18.92 8.26
C SER A 131 1.27 -20.24 7.50
N ARG A 132 0.25 -21.11 7.62
CA ARG A 132 0.16 -22.38 6.87
C ARG A 132 0.08 -22.15 5.36
N ARG A 133 -0.76 -21.22 4.89
CA ARG A 133 -0.89 -20.90 3.47
C ARG A 133 0.37 -20.25 2.91
N VAL A 134 0.99 -19.35 3.67
CA VAL A 134 2.25 -18.71 3.27
C VAL A 134 3.37 -19.73 3.17
N ALA A 135 3.49 -20.65 4.14
CA ALA A 135 4.51 -21.71 4.10
C ALA A 135 4.39 -22.63 2.88
N GLN A 136 3.17 -22.83 2.35
CA GLN A 136 2.97 -23.62 1.12
C GLN A 136 3.53 -22.94 -0.14
N HIS A 137 3.85 -21.65 -0.08
CA HIS A 137 4.42 -20.88 -1.19
C HIS A 137 5.91 -20.58 -0.99
N GLU A 138 6.57 -21.25 -0.04
CA GLU A 138 8.01 -21.10 0.21
C GLU A 138 8.83 -21.43 -1.05
N ASP A 139 8.45 -22.47 -1.79
CA ASP A 139 9.10 -22.82 -3.06
C ASP A 139 8.98 -21.72 -4.12
N LEU A 140 7.85 -20.99 -4.15
CA LEU A 140 7.68 -19.86 -5.05
C LEU A 140 8.66 -18.73 -4.70
N VAL A 141 8.78 -18.41 -3.41
CA VAL A 141 9.74 -17.41 -2.92
C VAL A 141 11.16 -17.82 -3.29
N HIS A 142 11.55 -19.07 -3.00
CA HIS A 142 12.88 -19.58 -3.33
C HIS A 142 13.17 -19.49 -4.83
N ARG A 143 12.25 -19.95 -5.69
CA ARG A 143 12.45 -19.88 -7.15
C ARG A 143 12.68 -18.45 -7.65
N LEU A 144 11.90 -17.48 -7.16
CA LEU A 144 12.03 -16.09 -7.58
C LEU A 144 13.29 -15.43 -7.02
N VAL A 145 13.68 -15.75 -5.78
CA VAL A 145 14.93 -15.26 -5.18
C VAL A 145 16.14 -15.85 -5.89
N TYR A 146 16.16 -17.15 -6.20
CA TYR A 146 17.24 -17.76 -6.98
C TYR A 146 17.37 -17.13 -8.35
N LYS A 147 16.25 -16.87 -9.04
CA LYS A 147 16.26 -16.14 -10.32
C LYS A 147 16.87 -14.74 -10.17
N LEU A 148 16.51 -14.00 -9.12
CA LEU A 148 17.12 -12.70 -8.85
C LEU A 148 18.64 -12.84 -8.63
N CYS A 149 19.10 -13.83 -7.87
CA CYS A 149 20.53 -14.12 -7.67
C CYS A 149 21.26 -14.44 -8.98
N GLU A 150 20.67 -15.26 -9.86
CA GLU A 150 21.24 -15.56 -11.20
C GLU A 150 21.43 -14.27 -12.02
N HIS A 151 20.48 -13.34 -11.96
CA HIS A 151 20.67 -12.03 -12.58
C HIS A 151 21.79 -11.22 -11.91
N MET A 152 21.91 -11.26 -10.57
CA MET A 152 23.03 -10.60 -9.88
C MET A 152 24.39 -11.11 -10.39
N GLU A 153 24.52 -12.42 -10.57
CA GLU A 153 25.72 -13.06 -11.13
C GLU A 153 25.98 -12.61 -12.58
N GLN A 154 24.93 -12.47 -13.40
CA GLN A 154 25.05 -11.93 -14.76
C GLN A 154 25.55 -10.48 -14.78
N PHE A 155 25.02 -9.62 -13.90
CA PHE A 155 25.48 -8.23 -13.75
C PHE A 155 26.95 -8.18 -13.31
N GLN A 156 27.34 -9.05 -12.37
CA GLN A 156 28.72 -9.19 -11.91
C GLN A 156 29.65 -9.62 -13.06
N ALA A 157 29.28 -10.67 -13.80
CA ALA A 157 30.07 -11.17 -14.94
C ALA A 157 30.22 -10.12 -16.05
N ALA A 158 29.21 -9.27 -16.25
CA ALA A 158 29.23 -8.17 -17.19
C ALA A 158 29.96 -6.91 -16.68
N GLY A 159 30.37 -6.88 -15.40
CA GLY A 159 30.98 -5.70 -14.78
C GLY A 159 30.04 -4.49 -14.70
N LYS A 160 28.72 -4.71 -14.66
CA LYS A 160 27.70 -3.65 -14.68
C LYS A 160 27.11 -3.41 -13.28
N THR A 161 26.81 -2.16 -12.98
CA THR A 161 26.07 -1.79 -11.76
C THR A 161 24.62 -2.23 -11.88
N MET A 162 24.13 -2.95 -10.88
CA MET A 162 22.77 -3.48 -10.86
C MET A 162 21.82 -2.56 -10.09
N PRO A 163 20.70 -2.11 -10.69
CA PRO A 163 19.69 -1.33 -9.98
C PRO A 163 18.81 -2.24 -9.11
N LEU A 164 19.29 -2.60 -7.92
CA LEU A 164 18.60 -3.51 -6.98
C LEU A 164 17.14 -3.14 -6.70
N SER A 165 16.85 -1.84 -6.60
CA SER A 165 15.48 -1.37 -6.37
C SER A 165 14.49 -1.76 -7.49
N LEU A 166 14.96 -1.87 -8.74
CA LEU A 166 14.15 -2.39 -9.85
C LEU A 166 13.98 -3.91 -9.73
N GLY A 167 15.06 -4.62 -9.44
CA GLY A 167 15.02 -6.07 -9.20
C GLY A 167 14.06 -6.47 -8.08
N TYR A 168 14.05 -5.73 -6.96
CA TYR A 168 13.10 -5.95 -5.87
C TYR A 168 11.66 -5.59 -6.25
N THR A 169 11.45 -4.58 -7.10
CA THR A 169 10.11 -4.25 -7.61
C THR A 169 9.57 -5.38 -8.49
N CYS A 170 10.40 -5.91 -9.40
CA CYS A 170 10.05 -7.07 -10.23
C CYS A 170 9.80 -8.32 -9.39
N LEU A 171 10.68 -8.62 -8.42
CA LEU A 171 10.52 -9.73 -7.49
C LEU A 171 9.19 -9.66 -6.73
N ALA A 172 8.89 -8.51 -6.13
CA ALA A 172 7.65 -8.31 -5.38
C ALA A 172 6.40 -8.40 -6.28
N THR A 173 6.50 -7.90 -7.52
CA THR A 173 5.43 -8.01 -8.53
C THR A 173 5.15 -9.46 -8.88
N ASP A 174 6.17 -10.22 -9.28
CA ASP A 174 6.02 -11.63 -9.64
C ASP A 174 5.52 -12.47 -8.46
N LEU A 175 6.04 -12.21 -7.26
CA LEU A 175 5.64 -12.93 -6.05
C LEU A 175 4.16 -12.71 -5.75
N ILE A 176 3.70 -11.46 -5.69
CA ILE A 176 2.31 -11.19 -5.30
C ILE A 176 1.32 -11.60 -6.41
N THR A 177 1.68 -11.44 -7.70
CA THR A 177 0.81 -11.87 -8.79
C THR A 177 0.66 -13.38 -8.80
N SER A 178 1.76 -14.12 -8.63
CA SER A 178 1.70 -15.58 -8.50
C SER A 178 0.96 -16.01 -7.25
N PHE A 179 1.15 -15.35 -6.11
CA PHE A 179 0.47 -15.71 -4.87
C PHE A 179 -1.05 -15.44 -4.93
N VAL A 180 -1.47 -14.31 -5.49
CA VAL A 180 -2.87 -13.88 -5.48
C VAL A 180 -3.68 -14.48 -6.64
N LEU A 181 -3.09 -14.62 -7.82
CA LEU A 181 -3.76 -15.04 -9.06
C LEU A 181 -3.36 -16.42 -9.56
N ASP A 182 -2.30 -17.01 -9.00
CA ASP A 182 -1.65 -18.24 -9.52
C ASP A 182 -1.12 -18.07 -10.96
N GLU A 183 -0.79 -16.83 -11.34
CA GLU A 183 -0.28 -16.47 -12.66
C GLU A 183 0.94 -15.52 -12.50
N PRO A 184 2.16 -15.93 -12.92
CA PRO A 184 3.34 -15.07 -12.82
C PRO A 184 3.28 -13.91 -13.83
N CYS A 185 3.72 -12.73 -13.42
CA CYS A 185 3.87 -11.58 -14.32
C CYS A 185 5.14 -11.66 -15.18
N GLN A 186 6.15 -12.42 -14.72
CA GLN A 186 7.46 -12.60 -15.37
C GLN A 186 8.24 -11.28 -15.52
N CYS A 187 8.05 -10.35 -14.59
CA CYS A 187 8.77 -9.08 -14.54
C CYS A 187 10.28 -9.27 -14.36
N LEU A 188 10.71 -10.31 -13.63
CA LEU A 188 12.14 -10.63 -13.47
C LEU A 188 12.80 -11.09 -14.79
N ASP A 189 12.03 -11.75 -15.67
CA ASP A 189 12.53 -12.26 -16.95
C ASP A 189 12.67 -11.16 -18.03
N THR A 190 12.12 -9.98 -17.76
CA THR A 190 12.09 -8.88 -18.72
C THR A 190 13.44 -8.15 -18.75
N PRO A 191 14.00 -7.82 -19.94
CA PRO A 191 15.23 -7.04 -20.03
C PRO A 191 15.10 -5.71 -19.29
N GLU A 192 16.17 -5.32 -18.59
CA GLU A 192 16.28 -4.07 -17.83
C GLU A 192 15.29 -3.89 -16.66
N TRP A 193 14.51 -4.92 -16.31
CA TRP A 193 13.59 -4.91 -15.16
C TRP A 193 12.59 -3.74 -15.15
N LEU A 194 12.02 -3.44 -16.33
CA LEU A 194 10.87 -2.55 -16.49
C LEU A 194 10.99 -1.24 -15.67
N PRO A 195 11.98 -0.37 -15.94
CA PRO A 195 12.25 0.82 -15.13
C PRO A 195 11.05 1.77 -15.03
N HIS A 196 10.17 1.76 -16.04
CA HIS A 196 8.92 2.51 -16.05
C HIS A 196 7.93 2.02 -14.99
N TRP A 197 7.90 0.73 -14.67
CA TRP A 197 6.94 0.17 -13.71
C TRP A 197 7.14 0.75 -12.30
N ARG A 198 8.38 0.75 -11.80
CA ARG A 198 8.70 1.34 -10.50
C ARG A 198 8.39 2.85 -10.46
N ARG A 199 8.65 3.56 -11.56
CA ARG A 199 8.32 4.99 -11.67
C ARG A 199 6.81 5.20 -11.57
N THR A 200 6.02 4.43 -12.32
CA THR A 200 4.56 4.51 -12.28
C THR A 200 4.02 4.24 -10.89
N LEU A 201 4.52 3.20 -10.19
CA LEU A 201 4.11 2.93 -8.81
C LEU A 201 4.33 4.16 -7.90
N ARG A 202 5.51 4.77 -7.98
CA ARG A 202 5.80 5.99 -7.23
C ARG A 202 4.89 7.17 -7.61
N SER A 203 4.70 7.40 -8.91
CA SER A 203 3.81 8.45 -9.41
C SER A 203 2.37 8.24 -8.91
N LEU A 204 1.89 7.00 -8.89
CA LEU A 204 0.56 6.69 -8.36
C LEU A 204 0.46 6.99 -6.86
N SER A 205 1.50 6.68 -6.08
CA SER A 205 1.57 6.98 -4.66
C SER A 205 1.65 8.48 -4.37
N GLU A 206 2.44 9.23 -5.13
CA GLU A 206 2.50 10.70 -5.06
C GLU A 206 1.15 11.34 -5.42
N MET A 207 0.43 10.77 -6.39
CA MET A 207 -0.90 11.23 -6.80
C MET A 207 -1.97 11.04 -5.72
N VAL A 208 -1.80 10.12 -4.76
CA VAL A 208 -2.69 10.01 -3.59
C VAL A 208 -2.65 11.31 -2.77
N MET A 209 -1.48 11.93 -2.61
CA MET A 209 -1.34 13.18 -1.86
C MET A 209 -1.97 14.37 -2.59
N ILE A 210 -1.84 14.42 -3.91
CA ILE A 210 -2.48 15.44 -4.75
C ILE A 210 -4.00 15.26 -4.77
N SER A 211 -4.49 14.04 -4.92
CA SER A 211 -5.92 13.75 -4.99
C SER A 211 -6.66 13.96 -3.66
N ARG A 212 -5.98 13.90 -2.50
CA ARG A 212 -6.54 14.42 -1.24
C ARG A 212 -6.96 15.87 -1.37
N GLN A 213 -6.13 16.70 -2.00
CA GLN A 213 -6.40 18.13 -2.12
C GLN A 213 -7.42 18.46 -3.20
N VAL A 214 -7.47 17.62 -4.24
CA VAL A 214 -8.32 17.82 -5.40
C VAL A 214 -9.12 16.54 -5.63
N THR A 215 -10.16 16.33 -4.82
CA THR A 215 -10.92 15.07 -4.79
C THR A 215 -11.57 14.70 -6.13
N TRP A 216 -11.87 15.70 -6.98
CA TRP A 216 -12.41 15.47 -8.32
C TRP A 216 -11.37 14.97 -9.34
N ILE A 217 -10.06 15.09 -9.07
CA ILE A 217 -9.01 14.72 -10.04
C ILE A 217 -9.08 13.24 -10.40
N LEU A 218 -9.40 12.38 -9.42
CA LEU A 218 -9.53 10.94 -9.64
C LEU A 218 -10.71 10.60 -10.56
N GLN A 219 -11.79 11.38 -10.52
CA GLN A 219 -12.93 11.16 -11.40
C GLN A 219 -12.55 11.47 -12.86
N ILE A 220 -11.76 12.51 -13.08
CA ILE A 220 -11.23 12.85 -14.40
C ILE A 220 -10.25 11.77 -14.88
N LEU A 221 -9.32 11.36 -14.02
CA LEU A 221 -8.31 10.36 -14.38
C LEU A 221 -8.95 8.99 -14.71
N ARG A 222 -10.03 8.62 -14.02
CA ARG A 222 -10.78 7.39 -14.33
C ARG A 222 -11.44 7.40 -15.71
N GLN A 223 -11.84 8.58 -16.19
CA GLN A 223 -12.44 8.75 -17.51
C GLN A 223 -11.40 9.00 -18.61
N PHE A 224 -10.13 9.20 -18.24
CA PHE A 224 -9.07 9.50 -19.19
C PHE A 224 -8.78 8.29 -20.09
N PRO A 225 -8.70 8.47 -21.42
CA PRO A 225 -8.44 7.36 -22.33
C PRO A 225 -7.14 6.62 -22.02
N ARG A 226 -7.23 5.28 -21.86
CA ARG A 226 -6.07 4.43 -21.50
C ARG A 226 -4.90 4.58 -22.48
N ALA A 227 -5.18 4.67 -23.78
CA ALA A 227 -4.13 4.87 -24.79
C ALA A 227 -3.33 6.15 -24.55
N TRP A 228 -4.01 7.24 -24.17
CA TRP A 228 -3.34 8.51 -23.89
C TRP A 228 -2.58 8.45 -22.56
N ALA A 229 -3.14 7.78 -21.55
CA ALA A 229 -2.44 7.55 -20.28
C ALA A 229 -1.11 6.81 -20.50
N VAL A 230 -1.12 5.73 -21.28
CA VAL A 230 0.11 4.95 -21.58
C VAL A 230 1.13 5.76 -22.38
N THR A 231 0.69 6.69 -23.24
CA THR A 231 1.63 7.59 -23.95
C THR A 231 2.30 8.59 -23.01
N LEU A 232 1.63 8.98 -21.91
CA LEU A 232 2.19 9.90 -20.91
C LEU A 232 3.10 9.18 -19.92
N ASP A 233 2.70 7.99 -19.48
CA ASP A 233 3.50 7.11 -18.63
C ASP A 233 3.43 5.65 -19.14
N PRO A 234 4.50 5.15 -19.80
CA PRO A 234 4.54 3.79 -20.32
C PRO A 234 4.29 2.70 -19.28
N GLY A 235 4.63 2.93 -18.01
CA GLY A 235 4.42 1.92 -16.97
C GLY A 235 2.95 1.75 -16.57
N LEU A 236 2.06 2.69 -16.95
CA LEU A 236 0.60 2.48 -16.85
C LEU A 236 0.11 1.36 -17.77
N GLY A 237 0.89 0.99 -18.81
CA GLY A 237 0.58 -0.15 -19.65
C GLY A 237 0.49 -1.45 -18.83
N LEU A 238 1.52 -1.73 -18.02
CA LEU A 238 1.54 -2.90 -17.14
C LEU A 238 0.45 -2.82 -16.06
N PHE A 239 0.17 -1.61 -15.54
CA PHE A 239 -0.92 -1.41 -14.59
C PHE A 239 -2.28 -1.83 -15.17
N PHE A 240 -2.61 -1.36 -16.37
CA PHE A 240 -3.87 -1.70 -17.04
C PHE A 240 -3.92 -3.17 -17.48
N GLU A 241 -2.78 -3.73 -17.90
CA GLU A 241 -2.66 -5.14 -18.24
C GLU A 241 -2.96 -6.03 -17.02
N LEU A 242 -2.36 -5.74 -15.88
CA LEU A 242 -2.61 -6.48 -14.63
C LEU A 242 -4.09 -6.37 -14.22
N GLU A 243 -4.69 -5.19 -14.32
CA GLU A 243 -6.13 -5.01 -14.05
C GLU A 243 -7.00 -5.89 -14.96
N GLU A 244 -6.68 -5.92 -16.26
CA GLU A 244 -7.44 -6.72 -17.23
C GLU A 244 -7.24 -8.22 -17.01
N ARG A 245 -6.01 -8.68 -16.69
CA ARG A 245 -5.74 -10.06 -16.29
C ARG A 245 -6.58 -10.46 -15.06
N CYS A 246 -6.65 -9.60 -14.05
CA CYS A 246 -7.50 -9.82 -12.89
C CYS A 246 -8.97 -10.00 -13.28
N ARG A 247 -9.50 -9.10 -14.13
CA ARG A 247 -10.89 -9.14 -14.61
C ARG A 247 -11.21 -10.43 -15.38
N GLN A 248 -10.31 -10.85 -16.25
CA GLN A 248 -10.43 -12.09 -17.01
C GLN A 248 -10.42 -13.31 -16.10
N ARG A 249 -9.51 -13.34 -15.11
CA ARG A 249 -9.41 -14.44 -14.14
C ARG A 249 -10.65 -14.55 -13.27
N ILE A 250 -11.19 -13.43 -12.78
CA ILE A 250 -12.44 -13.39 -12.01
C ILE A 250 -13.59 -13.98 -12.82
N THR A 251 -13.78 -13.48 -14.05
CA THR A 251 -14.84 -13.94 -14.96
C THR A 251 -14.71 -15.43 -15.25
N ARG A 252 -13.50 -15.90 -15.53
CA ARG A 252 -13.22 -17.32 -15.79
C ARG A 252 -13.61 -18.20 -14.60
N ILE A 253 -13.10 -17.90 -13.41
CA ILE A 253 -13.38 -18.67 -12.19
C ILE A 253 -14.87 -18.68 -11.86
N GLN A 254 -15.57 -17.55 -12.01
CA GLN A 254 -17.02 -17.49 -11.78
C GLN A 254 -17.78 -18.33 -12.81
N SER A 255 -17.43 -18.24 -14.09
CA SER A 255 -18.07 -19.04 -15.15
C SER A 255 -17.84 -20.54 -14.99
N ASP A 256 -16.64 -20.95 -14.56
CA ASP A 256 -16.30 -22.36 -14.33
C ASP A 256 -17.09 -22.94 -13.14
N ARG A 257 -17.32 -22.11 -12.10
CA ARG A 257 -18.17 -22.45 -10.95
C ARG A 257 -19.64 -22.59 -11.33
N GLU A 258 -20.17 -21.68 -12.16
CA GLU A 258 -21.56 -21.75 -12.64
C GLU A 258 -21.82 -22.99 -13.50
N ARG A 259 -20.84 -23.40 -14.31
CA ARG A 259 -20.91 -24.60 -15.15
C ARG A 259 -20.79 -25.92 -14.37
N GLY A 260 -20.65 -25.87 -13.04
CA GLY A 260 -20.47 -27.05 -12.20
C GLY A 260 -19.20 -27.84 -12.54
N THR A 261 -18.27 -27.24 -13.29
CA THR A 261 -17.00 -27.86 -13.69
C THR A 261 -16.02 -27.71 -12.53
N ARG A 262 -16.37 -28.27 -11.37
CA ARG A 262 -15.38 -28.54 -10.34
C ARG A 262 -14.47 -29.62 -10.90
N GLY A 263 -13.28 -29.24 -11.35
CA GLY A 263 -12.14 -30.11 -11.14
C GLY A 263 -12.17 -30.49 -9.66
N THR A 264 -12.15 -31.79 -9.37
CA THR A 264 -12.08 -32.32 -8.01
C THR A 264 -10.77 -31.92 -7.36
N GLU A 265 -10.63 -30.66 -6.96
CA GLU A 265 -9.53 -30.17 -6.14
C GLU A 265 -10.00 -30.14 -4.69
N ASN A 266 -10.26 -31.34 -4.16
CA ASN A 266 -10.29 -31.58 -2.72
C ASN A 266 -8.88 -31.81 -2.15
N GLU A 267 -7.85 -31.49 -2.92
CA GLU A 267 -6.48 -31.37 -2.43
C GLU A 267 -6.05 -29.92 -2.50
N ILE A 268 -5.30 -29.52 -1.49
CA ILE A 268 -4.75 -28.18 -1.27
C ILE A 268 -3.64 -27.98 -2.31
N SER A 269 -3.99 -27.83 -3.59
CA SER A 269 -3.08 -27.78 -4.73
C SER A 269 -2.90 -26.37 -5.28
N THR A 270 -1.76 -26.14 -5.94
CA THR A 270 -1.50 -25.08 -6.91
C THR A 270 -2.75 -24.76 -7.73
N GLY A 271 -3.26 -23.53 -7.67
CA GLY A 271 -4.57 -23.14 -8.23
C GLY A 271 -5.48 -22.33 -7.29
N TYR A 272 -5.25 -22.41 -5.97
CA TYR A 272 -6.09 -21.71 -4.99
C TYR A 272 -5.76 -20.21 -4.88
N THR A 273 -6.47 -19.39 -5.66
CA THR A 273 -6.31 -17.93 -5.70
C THR A 273 -7.05 -17.19 -4.59
N LEU A 274 -6.77 -15.89 -4.44
CA LEU A 274 -7.55 -15.01 -3.55
C LEU A 274 -9.01 -14.90 -4.00
N ILE A 275 -9.27 -15.01 -5.30
CA ILE A 275 -10.62 -15.07 -5.86
C ILE A 275 -11.37 -16.27 -5.27
N ASN A 276 -10.73 -17.45 -5.26
CA ASN A 276 -11.31 -18.65 -4.66
C ASN A 276 -11.60 -18.46 -3.17
N GLN A 277 -10.66 -17.89 -2.41
CA GLN A 277 -10.86 -17.57 -1.00
C GLN A 277 -12.12 -16.71 -0.77
N ILE A 278 -12.28 -15.63 -1.54
CA ILE A 278 -13.41 -14.71 -1.36
C ILE A 278 -14.72 -15.41 -1.72
N LEU A 279 -14.75 -16.15 -2.83
CA LEU A 279 -15.95 -16.84 -3.29
C LEU A 279 -16.37 -17.99 -2.34
N ASP A 280 -15.42 -18.68 -1.72
CA ASP A 280 -15.66 -19.79 -0.77
C ASP A 280 -15.98 -19.30 0.65
N SER A 281 -15.75 -18.02 0.94
CA SER A 281 -15.99 -17.44 2.26
C SER A 281 -17.49 -17.36 2.61
N ARG A 282 -17.78 -17.07 3.89
CA ARG A 282 -19.15 -16.86 4.40
C ARG A 282 -19.74 -15.48 4.07
N LEU A 283 -19.10 -14.72 3.20
CA LEU A 283 -19.62 -13.42 2.76
C LEU A 283 -20.95 -13.61 2.02
N ALA A 284 -21.82 -12.61 2.13
CA ALA A 284 -23.07 -12.54 1.39
C ALA A 284 -22.80 -12.40 -0.12
N ALA A 285 -23.82 -12.67 -0.95
CA ALA A 285 -23.66 -12.67 -2.41
C ALA A 285 -23.27 -11.28 -2.96
N GLU A 286 -23.75 -10.21 -2.32
CA GLU A 286 -23.46 -8.82 -2.65
C GLU A 286 -21.97 -8.48 -2.47
N GLU A 287 -21.32 -9.17 -1.52
CA GLU A 287 -19.88 -9.05 -1.21
C GLU A 287 -19.01 -9.99 -2.08
N LYS A 288 -19.59 -10.64 -3.09
CA LYS A 288 -18.91 -11.55 -4.03
C LYS A 288 -19.03 -11.09 -5.49
N THR A 289 -19.40 -9.82 -5.70
CA THR A 289 -19.49 -9.23 -7.04
C THR A 289 -18.10 -9.12 -7.70
N PRO A 290 -18.03 -9.19 -9.05
CA PRO A 290 -16.75 -9.11 -9.76
C PRO A 290 -15.97 -7.82 -9.45
N ASP A 291 -16.65 -6.68 -9.39
CA ASP A 291 -16.00 -5.39 -9.12
C ASP A 291 -15.40 -5.32 -7.72
N ARG A 292 -16.12 -5.83 -6.71
CA ARG A 292 -15.61 -5.90 -5.34
C ARG A 292 -14.37 -6.78 -5.25
N ILE A 293 -14.39 -7.95 -5.88
CA ILE A 293 -13.25 -8.88 -5.91
C ILE A 293 -12.06 -8.22 -6.61
N LEU A 294 -12.29 -7.53 -7.73
CA LEU A 294 -11.27 -6.79 -8.46
C LEU A 294 -10.60 -5.72 -7.60
N GLN A 295 -11.38 -4.92 -6.86
CA GLN A 295 -10.83 -3.90 -5.96
C GLN A 295 -10.02 -4.51 -4.81
N GLU A 296 -10.44 -5.66 -4.26
CA GLU A 296 -9.69 -6.38 -3.22
C GLU A 296 -8.35 -6.90 -3.73
N ILE A 297 -8.33 -7.49 -4.93
CA ILE A 297 -7.12 -7.99 -5.58
C ILE A 297 -6.16 -6.84 -5.88
N ARG A 298 -6.67 -5.76 -6.48
CA ARG A 298 -5.88 -4.57 -6.78
C ARG A 298 -5.27 -3.98 -5.51
N SER A 299 -6.06 -3.84 -4.45
CA SER A 299 -5.56 -3.36 -3.15
C SER A 299 -4.45 -4.27 -2.61
N THR A 300 -4.63 -5.58 -2.68
CA THR A 300 -3.66 -6.57 -2.19
C THR A 300 -2.36 -6.54 -2.99
N MET A 301 -2.45 -6.49 -4.32
CA MET A 301 -1.31 -6.45 -5.22
C MET A 301 -0.51 -5.16 -5.01
N THR A 302 -1.15 -3.99 -5.11
CA THR A 302 -0.44 -2.70 -4.95
C THR A 302 0.24 -2.60 -3.58
N ALA A 303 -0.45 -3.00 -2.50
CA ALA A 303 0.14 -3.01 -1.17
C ALA A 303 1.35 -3.96 -1.06
N GLY A 304 1.28 -5.15 -1.68
CA GLY A 304 2.35 -6.15 -1.63
C GLY A 304 3.59 -5.78 -2.44
N ILE A 305 3.46 -5.00 -3.51
CA ILE A 305 4.58 -4.65 -4.41
C ILE A 305 5.45 -3.54 -3.80
N GLU A 306 4.83 -2.39 -3.52
CA GLU A 306 5.60 -1.19 -3.15
C GLU A 306 6.24 -1.31 -1.77
N THR A 307 5.50 -1.82 -0.78
CA THR A 307 6.00 -1.96 0.60
C THR A 307 7.17 -2.93 0.68
N THR A 308 7.02 -4.14 0.13
CA THR A 308 8.06 -5.18 0.15
C THR A 308 9.29 -4.74 -0.62
N SER A 309 9.12 -4.18 -1.82
CA SER A 309 10.26 -3.73 -2.63
C SER A 309 11.00 -2.56 -1.99
N ASN A 310 10.29 -1.64 -1.32
CA ASN A 310 10.90 -0.55 -0.59
C ASN A 310 11.67 -1.06 0.64
N ALA A 311 11.06 -1.92 1.47
CA ALA A 311 11.71 -2.50 2.64
C ALA A 311 13.01 -3.22 2.27
N LEU A 312 12.98 -4.09 1.25
CA LEU A 312 14.18 -4.78 0.76
C LEU A 312 15.24 -3.79 0.23
N THR A 313 14.82 -2.74 -0.48
CA THR A 313 15.74 -1.72 -0.98
C THR A 313 16.43 -0.97 0.16
N VAL A 314 15.67 -0.54 1.17
CA VAL A 314 16.18 0.22 2.32
C VAL A 314 17.09 -0.64 3.18
N ILE A 315 16.67 -1.86 3.52
CA ILE A 315 17.48 -2.82 4.29
C ILE A 315 18.82 -3.04 3.58
N THR A 316 18.80 -3.39 2.29
CA THR A 316 20.02 -3.68 1.53
C THR A 316 20.92 -2.45 1.40
N TYR A 317 20.34 -1.26 1.19
CA TYR A 317 21.10 -0.01 1.18
C TYR A 317 21.85 0.21 2.50
N HIS A 318 21.16 0.13 3.64
CA HIS A 318 21.79 0.33 4.95
C HIS A 318 22.82 -0.74 5.30
N LEU A 319 22.61 -1.99 4.87
CA LEU A 319 23.60 -3.05 5.03
C LEU A 319 24.87 -2.75 4.22
N ILE A 320 24.73 -2.38 2.94
CA ILE A 320 25.88 -2.07 2.08
C ILE A 320 26.62 -0.81 2.57
N ALA A 321 25.88 0.20 3.05
CA ALA A 321 26.46 1.44 3.58
C ALA A 321 27.20 1.23 4.92
N ASN A 322 26.91 0.15 5.66
CA ASN A 322 27.48 -0.14 6.97
C ASN A 322 28.17 -1.52 6.98
N PRO A 323 29.46 -1.61 6.61
CA PRO A 323 30.16 -2.88 6.48
C PRO A 323 30.16 -3.75 7.75
N SER A 324 30.19 -3.14 8.94
CA SER A 324 30.10 -3.86 10.22
C SER A 324 28.76 -4.57 10.40
N LYS A 325 27.66 -3.90 10.02
CA LYS A 325 26.29 -4.45 10.07
C LYS A 325 26.11 -5.57 9.05
N LEU A 326 26.71 -5.43 7.87
CA LEU A 326 26.73 -6.48 6.86
C LEU A 326 27.54 -7.70 7.31
N GLN A 327 28.72 -7.50 7.89
CA GLN A 327 29.56 -8.59 8.40
C GLN A 327 28.82 -9.36 9.50
N ARG A 328 28.17 -8.68 10.44
CA ARG A 328 27.35 -9.32 11.49
C ARG A 328 26.26 -10.21 10.90
N LEU A 329 25.59 -9.77 9.83
CA LEU A 329 24.60 -10.58 9.12
C LEU A 329 25.24 -11.79 8.45
N GLN A 330 26.37 -11.60 7.77
CA GLN A 330 27.09 -12.69 7.11
C GLN A 330 27.59 -13.74 8.10
N ASP A 331 28.08 -13.33 9.27
CA ASP A 331 28.54 -14.22 10.34
C ASP A 331 27.38 -15.03 10.92
N GLU A 332 26.23 -14.38 11.16
CA GLU A 332 25.02 -15.08 11.62
C GLU A 332 24.52 -16.10 10.57
N LEU A 333 24.60 -15.75 9.29
CA LEU A 333 24.28 -16.63 8.17
C LEU A 333 25.40 -17.62 7.83
N ALA A 334 26.59 -17.52 8.41
CA ALA A 334 27.72 -18.41 8.11
C ALA A 334 27.51 -19.82 8.68
N ILE A 335 26.71 -19.95 9.76
CA ILE A 335 26.26 -21.21 10.38
C ILE A 335 25.66 -22.17 9.32
N PHE A 336 25.21 -21.59 8.23
CA PHE A 336 24.39 -22.16 7.21
C PHE A 336 25.11 -22.32 5.86
N GLN A 337 26.38 -21.91 5.75
CA GLN A 337 27.14 -21.85 4.48
C GLN A 337 27.31 -23.21 3.77
N SER A 338 27.30 -24.33 4.50
CA SER A 338 27.54 -25.66 3.93
C SER A 338 26.34 -26.28 3.22
N ASN A 339 25.11 -25.78 3.44
CA ASN A 339 23.88 -26.35 2.88
C ASN A 339 22.84 -25.26 2.54
N TRP A 340 23.10 -24.47 1.50
CA TRP A 340 22.10 -23.54 0.94
C TRP A 340 21.02 -24.25 0.09
N LYS A 341 21.31 -25.46 -0.41
CA LYS A 341 20.43 -26.21 -1.34
C LYS A 341 19.38 -27.10 -0.66
N LEU A 342 19.55 -27.45 0.62
CA LEU A 342 18.48 -28.14 1.35
C LEU A 342 17.45 -27.09 1.73
N GLU A 343 16.19 -27.26 1.35
CA GLU A 343 15.08 -26.39 1.73
C GLU A 343 15.07 -26.15 3.25
N ARG A 344 15.71 -25.06 3.69
CA ARG A 344 15.65 -24.68 5.09
C ARG A 344 14.29 -24.09 5.33
N ARG A 345 13.53 -24.78 6.17
CA ARG A 345 12.22 -24.35 6.61
C ARG A 345 12.39 -22.98 7.25
N ARG A 346 11.66 -21.98 6.77
CA ARG A 346 11.36 -20.68 7.39
C ARG A 346 11.59 -20.59 8.91
N HIS A 347 11.16 -21.60 9.66
CA HIS A 347 11.31 -21.70 11.13
C HIS A 347 12.78 -21.63 11.62
N GLU A 348 13.78 -22.04 10.84
CA GLU A 348 15.19 -21.92 11.23
C GLU A 348 15.71 -20.49 11.06
N LEU A 349 15.28 -19.79 10.00
CA LEU A 349 15.62 -18.39 9.76
C LEU A 349 14.93 -17.47 10.77
N GLU A 350 13.70 -17.78 11.18
CA GLU A 350 12.97 -17.03 12.22
C GLU A 350 13.64 -17.08 13.60
N LYS A 351 14.58 -18.00 13.83
CA LYS A 351 15.34 -18.07 15.09
C LYS A 351 16.57 -17.16 15.10
N LEU A 352 16.94 -16.57 13.96
CA LEU A 352 18.10 -15.71 13.86
C LEU A 352 17.75 -14.32 14.43
N PRO A 353 18.35 -13.92 15.57
CA PRO A 353 17.97 -12.69 16.24
C PRO A 353 18.30 -11.44 15.43
N TYR A 354 19.45 -11.39 14.74
CA TYR A 354 19.85 -10.20 13.99
C TYR A 354 19.13 -10.08 12.64
N LEU A 355 18.89 -11.19 11.94
CA LEU A 355 18.00 -11.21 10.78
C LEU A 355 16.57 -10.78 11.14
N SER A 356 16.07 -11.19 12.32
CA SER A 356 14.74 -10.80 12.78
C SER A 356 14.66 -9.30 13.11
N SER A 357 15.68 -8.74 13.75
CA SER A 357 15.70 -7.29 14.03
C SER A 357 15.79 -6.45 12.77
N LEU A 358 16.54 -6.89 11.74
CA LEU A 358 16.60 -6.22 10.44
C LEU A 358 15.23 -6.18 9.74
N ARG A 359 14.44 -7.25 9.83
CA ARG A 359 13.07 -7.29 9.29
C ARG A 359 12.18 -6.25 9.96
N ASP A 360 12.27 -6.15 11.28
CA ASP A 360 11.44 -5.22 12.06
C ASP A 360 11.85 -3.76 11.75
N CYS A 361 13.15 -3.50 11.61
CA CYS A 361 13.76 -2.23 11.17
C CYS A 361 13.26 -1.77 9.79
N GLY A 362 13.20 -2.69 8.81
CA GLY A 362 12.77 -2.38 7.45
C GLY A 362 11.28 -2.08 7.31
N ASN A 363 10.45 -2.54 8.26
CA ASN A 363 9.02 -2.22 8.31
C ASN A 363 8.73 -0.85 8.93
N ASP A 364 9.62 -0.36 9.80
CA ASP A 364 9.39 0.88 10.55
C ASP A 364 9.66 2.16 9.75
N GLY A 365 10.24 2.07 8.54
CA GLY A 365 10.32 3.17 7.56
C GLY A 365 11.11 4.43 7.98
N HIS A 366 11.51 4.52 9.24
CA HIS A 366 12.23 5.64 9.82
C HIS A 366 13.74 5.33 9.88
N PRO A 367 14.58 6.02 9.08
CA PRO A 367 16.02 5.76 9.04
C PRO A 367 16.71 5.95 10.40
N ASN A 368 16.25 6.90 11.23
CA ASN A 368 16.87 7.20 12.52
C ASN A 368 16.58 6.14 13.60
N LYS A 369 15.39 5.55 13.59
CA LYS A 369 15.02 4.49 14.54
C LYS A 369 15.71 3.18 14.18
N CYS A 370 15.92 2.97 12.88
CA CYS A 370 16.66 1.84 12.37
C CYS A 370 18.16 1.88 12.76
N GLU A 371 18.74 3.05 13.01
CA GLU A 371 20.09 3.15 13.60
C GLU A 371 20.14 2.73 15.07
N GLU A 372 19.15 3.10 15.89
CA GLU A 372 19.08 2.75 17.31
C GLU A 372 18.80 1.26 17.54
N ASP A 373 17.93 0.64 16.74
CA ASP A 373 17.60 -0.78 16.86
C ASP A 373 18.71 -1.68 16.32
N LEU A 374 19.51 -1.21 15.35
CA LEU A 374 20.69 -1.91 14.85
C LEU A 374 21.96 -1.69 15.70
N ALA A 375 21.92 -0.76 16.66
CA ALA A 375 22.99 -0.54 17.64
C ALA A 375 22.89 -1.47 18.86
N LYS A 376 21.74 -2.13 19.04
CA LYS A 376 21.52 -3.20 20.04
C LYS A 376 21.79 -4.58 19.43
#